data_AF-A0A1C7NN27-F1
#
_entry.id   AF-A0A1C7NN27-F1
#
_cell.length_a   1.000
_cell.length_b   1.000
_cell.length_c   1.000
_cell.angle_alpha   90.00
_cell.angle_beta   90.00
_cell.angle_gamma   90.00
#
_symmetry.space_group_name_H-M   'P 1'
#
loop_
_entity.id
_entity.type
_entity.pdbx_description
1 polymer ?
#
loop_
_entity_poly.entity_id
_entity_poly.type
_entity_poly.pdbx_seq_one_letter_code
_entity_poly.pdbx_strand_id
1 'polypeptide(L)'
;MLPLYDAGLDASNYNILQPLKEILPYDLPKCSSEQPAATNKQPEKDGYCKACKKKFNNETTYQNHLKSAKHIANQKKTVQKTATQPKIPVHPQVQEALQQLQVADTSKDPTVAIQIYWTQAQILYQLKRPQHTERALSSLIGLLSSQPAGLTLTSAQVTYYLYNSQLALARLYCLYQQLEKAWSFYLDGLNTKWKIDRVELLKLAQEIRFCSLDQLLTSCDTLATKYLTRERNRTKPAPVLSDRNNAFSIILNEAGNLFAQQDQLFMQVPVEHIAIVFYGLGSLVCSFEPSIGFSSNDFYFILSNVYHSLGWLHRVIDVKLLDRQDTWHVLDAFLMSLEIDDLVRARAVEAYFKESIYPDVQLVCQLCQAKCTLQSVPTLSFQLDHISLLLEQTTEPLLIRTQSKQDQAQFLARVRDLIS
;
A
#
# COMPACT_ATOMS: atom_id res chain seq x y z
N MET A 1 -11.17 -10.64 -13.37
CA MET A 1 -10.77 -12.06 -13.56
C MET A 1 -9.30 -12.05 -13.92
N LEU A 2 -8.47 -12.90 -13.31
CA LEU A 2 -7.03 -12.95 -13.61
C LEU A 2 -6.76 -13.57 -14.98
N PRO A 3 -5.69 -13.19 -15.69
CA PRO A 3 -5.37 -13.76 -16.99
C PRO A 3 -4.87 -15.20 -16.88
N LEU A 4 -5.11 -16.01 -17.93
CA LEU A 4 -4.56 -17.37 -18.01
C LEU A 4 -3.04 -17.35 -18.15
N TYR A 5 -2.51 -16.37 -18.89
CA TYR A 5 -1.08 -16.14 -19.10
C TYR A 5 -0.82 -14.64 -19.18
N ASP A 6 0.22 -14.17 -18.50
CA ASP A 6 0.69 -12.79 -18.59
C ASP A 6 2.18 -12.76 -18.97
N ALA A 7 2.49 -12.40 -20.22
CA ALA A 7 3.87 -12.30 -20.67
C ALA A 7 4.65 -11.16 -19.98
N GLY A 8 3.95 -10.10 -19.55
CA GLY A 8 4.50 -8.92 -18.89
C GLY A 8 4.78 -9.12 -17.41
N LEU A 9 4.24 -10.17 -16.79
CA LEU A 9 4.53 -10.48 -15.39
C LEU A 9 6.01 -10.79 -15.20
N ASP A 10 6.69 -9.97 -14.42
CA ASP A 10 8.06 -10.20 -13.98
C ASP A 10 8.05 -10.85 -12.59
N ALA A 11 7.99 -12.18 -12.56
CA ALA A 11 7.95 -12.94 -11.32
C ALA A 11 9.25 -12.84 -10.48
N SER A 12 10.34 -12.34 -11.08
CA SER A 12 11.61 -12.12 -10.40
C SER A 12 11.61 -10.78 -9.65
N ASN A 13 11.05 -9.73 -10.28
CA ASN A 13 10.93 -8.41 -9.67
C ASN A 13 9.73 -8.30 -8.71
N TYR A 14 8.62 -8.96 -9.01
CA TYR A 14 7.43 -9.00 -8.17
C TYR A 14 7.23 -10.40 -7.61
N ASN A 15 7.94 -10.74 -6.53
CA ASN A 15 7.76 -12.05 -5.90
C ASN A 15 6.58 -12.02 -4.91
N ILE A 16 5.42 -12.57 -5.29
CA ILE A 16 4.25 -12.64 -4.41
C ILE A 16 4.49 -13.46 -3.13
N LEU A 17 5.54 -14.29 -3.08
CA LEU A 17 5.89 -15.09 -1.92
C LEU A 17 6.72 -14.31 -0.89
N GLN A 18 7.12 -13.09 -1.19
CA GLN A 18 7.89 -12.21 -0.30
C GLN A 18 7.20 -10.86 -0.16
N PRO A 19 7.46 -10.11 0.93
CA PRO A 19 6.95 -8.76 1.06
C PRO A 19 7.39 -7.92 -0.12
N LEU A 20 6.43 -7.21 -0.72
CA LEU A 20 6.72 -6.31 -1.82
C LEU A 20 7.63 -5.19 -1.28
N LYS A 21 8.81 -4.99 -1.89
CA LYS A 21 9.78 -3.98 -1.43
C LYS A 21 9.27 -2.56 -1.65
N GLU A 22 8.59 -2.38 -2.77
CA GLU A 22 7.88 -1.18 -3.16
C GLU A 22 6.41 -1.56 -3.16
N ILE A 23 5.78 -1.52 -1.99
CA ILE A 23 4.32 -1.54 -1.95
C ILE A 23 3.92 -0.17 -2.43
N LEU A 24 3.54 -0.15 -3.72
CA LEU A 24 2.70 0.84 -4.39
C LEU A 24 2.75 2.19 -3.68
N PRO A 25 3.55 3.15 -4.17
CA PRO A 25 3.46 4.50 -3.65
C PRO A 25 1.99 4.94 -3.64
N TYR A 26 1.68 5.78 -2.67
CA TYR A 26 0.51 6.64 -2.67
C TYR A 26 0.18 7.07 -4.12
N ASP A 27 -1.07 6.88 -4.53
CA ASP A 27 -1.55 7.01 -5.92
C ASP A 27 -0.96 6.01 -6.90
N LEU A 28 -1.51 4.80 -6.94
CA LEU A 28 -1.25 3.91 -8.05
C LEU A 28 -1.75 4.50 -9.38
N PRO A 29 -0.89 4.56 -10.41
CA PRO A 29 -1.39 4.60 -11.77
C PRO A 29 -2.20 3.32 -12.00
N LYS A 30 -3.42 3.48 -12.53
CA LYS A 30 -4.19 2.36 -13.07
C LYS A 30 -3.25 1.55 -13.95
N CYS A 31 -3.01 0.28 -13.63
CA CYS A 31 -2.45 -0.65 -14.60
C CYS A 31 -3.50 -0.76 -15.71
N SER A 32 -3.39 0.13 -16.70
CA SER A 32 -4.23 0.07 -17.86
C SER A 32 -3.89 -1.27 -18.49
N SER A 33 -4.85 -2.18 -18.45
CA SER A 33 -4.95 -3.25 -19.44
C SER A 33 -5.29 -2.63 -20.80
N GLU A 34 -4.57 -1.58 -21.20
CA GLU A 34 -4.44 -1.19 -22.57
C GLU A 34 -3.43 -2.18 -23.16
N GLN A 35 -3.98 -3.34 -23.56
CA GLN A 35 -3.54 -3.92 -24.80
C GLN A 35 -3.39 -2.78 -25.81
N PRO A 36 -2.32 -2.74 -26.63
CA PRO A 36 -2.26 -1.79 -27.72
C PRO A 36 -3.52 -2.00 -28.55
N ALA A 37 -4.46 -1.06 -28.44
CA ALA A 37 -5.65 -1.03 -29.25
C ALA A 37 -5.14 -0.95 -30.68
N ALA A 38 -5.28 -2.06 -31.41
CA ALA A 38 -5.11 -2.06 -32.84
C ALA A 38 -6.05 -0.97 -33.37
N THR A 39 -5.46 0.15 -33.79
CA THR A 39 -6.12 1.25 -34.46
C THR A 39 -6.70 0.69 -35.76
N ASN A 40 -7.96 0.28 -35.71
CA ASN A 40 -8.69 -0.14 -36.89
C ASN A 40 -10.09 0.47 -36.86
N LYS A 41 -10.12 1.80 -37.00
CA LYS A 41 -11.25 2.51 -37.60
C LYS A 41 -10.71 3.63 -38.50
N GLN A 42 -10.25 3.24 -39.69
CA GLN A 42 -10.44 4.08 -40.87
C GLN A 42 -11.69 3.59 -41.60
N PRO A 43 -12.48 4.51 -42.19
CA PRO A 43 -13.61 4.13 -43.04
C PRO A 43 -13.09 3.42 -44.29
N GLU A 44 -13.61 2.22 -44.57
CA GLU A 44 -13.35 1.46 -45.80
C GLU A 44 -13.61 2.34 -47.03
N LYS A 45 -12.55 2.73 -47.74
CA LYS A 45 -12.61 3.45 -49.02
C LYS A 45 -12.02 2.66 -50.20
N ASP A 46 -11.87 1.34 -50.06
CA ASP A 46 -11.18 0.52 -51.08
C ASP A 46 -12.08 -0.46 -51.84
N GLY A 47 -13.40 -0.41 -51.65
CA GLY A 47 -14.35 -1.26 -52.38
C GLY A 47 -14.01 -2.75 -52.31
N TYR A 48 -13.33 -3.22 -51.27
CA TYR A 48 -12.84 -4.59 -51.15
C TYR A 48 -13.59 -5.37 -50.09
N CYS A 49 -14.29 -6.42 -50.49
CA CYS A 49 -14.99 -7.30 -49.57
C CYS A 49 -14.05 -8.38 -49.01
N LYS A 50 -13.74 -8.30 -47.71
CA LYS A 50 -12.92 -9.31 -47.00
C LYS A 50 -13.59 -10.70 -46.94
N ALA A 51 -14.90 -10.77 -46.77
CA ALA A 51 -15.64 -12.03 -46.69
C ALA A 51 -15.66 -12.81 -48.02
N CYS A 52 -15.59 -12.09 -49.15
CA CYS A 52 -15.64 -12.69 -50.49
C CYS A 52 -14.33 -12.58 -51.27
N LYS A 53 -13.31 -11.90 -50.72
CA LYS A 53 -12.03 -11.59 -51.36
C LYS A 53 -12.17 -10.96 -52.76
N LYS A 54 -13.12 -10.04 -52.92
CA LYS A 54 -13.40 -9.36 -54.20
C LYS A 54 -13.24 -7.85 -54.08
N LYS A 55 -12.57 -7.23 -55.05
CA LYS A 55 -12.46 -5.78 -55.21
C LYS A 55 -13.51 -5.29 -56.20
N PHE A 56 -14.13 -4.17 -55.88
CA PHE A 56 -15.18 -3.52 -56.65
C PHE A 56 -14.71 -2.14 -57.08
N ASN A 57 -15.01 -1.78 -58.32
CA ASN A 57 -14.49 -0.57 -58.95
C ASN A 57 -15.38 0.66 -58.69
N ASN A 58 -16.57 0.46 -58.12
CA ASN A 58 -17.47 1.55 -57.72
C ASN A 58 -18.26 1.16 -56.45
N GLU A 59 -18.65 2.17 -55.68
CA GLU A 59 -19.33 2.00 -54.39
C GLU A 59 -20.70 1.33 -54.55
N THR A 60 -21.43 1.64 -55.62
CA THR A 60 -22.78 1.10 -55.86
C THR A 60 -22.75 -0.42 -56.06
N THR A 61 -21.76 -0.96 -56.79
CA THR A 61 -21.60 -2.42 -56.95
C THR A 61 -21.10 -3.09 -55.67
N TYR A 62 -20.29 -2.40 -54.87
CA TYR A 62 -19.87 -2.89 -53.56
C TYR A 62 -21.08 -3.03 -52.60
N GLN A 63 -21.93 -2.01 -52.52
CA GLN A 63 -23.13 -2.04 -51.68
C GLN A 63 -24.14 -3.11 -52.13
N ASN A 64 -24.31 -3.30 -53.45
CA ASN A 64 -25.14 -4.39 -53.98
C ASN A 64 -24.53 -5.76 -53.69
N HIS A 65 -23.20 -5.88 -53.68
CA HIS A 65 -22.52 -7.11 -53.31
C HIS A 65 -22.75 -7.47 -51.84
N LEU A 66 -22.66 -6.50 -50.91
CA LEU A 66 -22.89 -6.73 -49.48
C LEU A 66 -24.30 -7.29 -49.20
N LYS A 67 -25.29 -6.92 -50.02
CA LYS A 67 -26.67 -7.41 -49.92
C LYS A 67 -26.92 -8.75 -50.63
N SER A 68 -25.94 -9.29 -51.36
CA SER A 68 -26.13 -10.53 -52.12
C SER A 68 -26.20 -11.76 -51.21
N ALA A 69 -27.08 -12.71 -51.54
CA ALA A 69 -27.22 -13.98 -50.81
C ALA A 69 -25.88 -14.75 -50.70
N LYS A 70 -25.02 -14.62 -51.72
CA LYS A 70 -23.70 -15.24 -51.76
C LYS A 70 -22.72 -14.61 -50.77
N HIS A 71 -22.78 -13.28 -50.60
CA HIS A 71 -22.00 -12.58 -49.58
C HIS A 71 -22.45 -12.98 -48.17
N ILE A 72 -23.76 -12.97 -47.91
CA ILE A 72 -24.33 -13.35 -46.60
C ILE A 72 -23.97 -14.81 -46.24
N ALA A 73 -24.00 -15.73 -47.19
CA ALA A 73 -23.58 -17.12 -46.97
C ALA A 73 -22.08 -17.25 -46.64
N ASN A 74 -21.22 -16.49 -47.31
CA ASN A 74 -19.78 -16.46 -47.01
C ASN A 74 -19.49 -15.79 -45.67
N GLN A 75 -20.22 -14.73 -45.33
CA GLN A 75 -20.09 -14.03 -44.05
C GLN A 75 -20.45 -14.97 -42.88
N LYS A 76 -21.53 -15.74 -43.01
CA LYS A 76 -21.90 -16.79 -42.04
C LYS A 76 -20.82 -17.88 -41.89
N LYS A 77 -20.15 -18.27 -42.98
CA LYS A 77 -19.02 -19.22 -42.94
C LYS A 77 -17.76 -18.66 -42.26
N THR A 78 -17.51 -17.35 -42.35
CA THR A 78 -16.40 -16.69 -41.64
C THR A 78 -16.67 -16.51 -40.15
N VAL A 79 -17.92 -16.23 -39.74
CA VAL A 79 -18.27 -16.06 -38.31
C VAL A 79 -18.26 -17.41 -37.56
N GLN A 80 -18.56 -18.53 -38.22
CA GLN A 80 -18.46 -19.87 -37.62
C GLN A 80 -17.02 -20.42 -37.48
N LYS A 81 -15.99 -19.70 -37.96
CA LYS A 81 -14.57 -20.10 -37.86
C LYS A 81 -13.72 -19.21 -36.94
N THR A 82 -14.33 -18.39 -36.10
CA THR A 82 -13.61 -17.57 -35.11
C THR A 82 -14.03 -17.92 -33.69
N ALA A 83 -13.48 -19.02 -33.18
CA ALA A 83 -13.13 -19.21 -31.76
C ALA A 83 -12.15 -20.38 -31.56
N THR A 84 -11.15 -20.54 -32.44
CA THR A 84 -9.90 -21.19 -32.03
C THR A 84 -8.89 -20.08 -31.85
N GLN A 85 -8.76 -19.62 -30.61
CA GLN A 85 -7.55 -18.94 -30.16
C GLN A 85 -6.34 -19.76 -30.65
N PRO A 86 -5.28 -19.13 -31.16
CA PRO A 86 -4.05 -19.85 -31.48
C PRO A 86 -3.63 -20.63 -30.23
N LYS A 87 -3.55 -21.97 -30.33
CA LYS A 87 -2.98 -22.83 -29.28
C LYS A 87 -1.53 -22.40 -29.12
N ILE A 88 -1.27 -21.48 -28.22
CA ILE A 88 0.06 -21.22 -27.70
C ILE A 88 0.54 -22.58 -27.16
N PRO A 89 1.67 -23.13 -27.63
CA PRO A 89 2.20 -24.37 -27.08
C PRO A 89 2.36 -24.19 -25.58
N VAL A 90 1.58 -24.95 -24.80
CA VAL A 90 1.63 -24.92 -23.35
C VAL A 90 2.98 -25.52 -22.94
N HIS A 91 3.78 -24.75 -22.21
CA HIS A 91 5.07 -25.20 -21.71
C HIS A 91 4.88 -26.53 -20.94
N PRO A 92 5.68 -27.59 -21.18
CA PRO A 92 5.48 -28.90 -20.57
C PRO A 92 5.33 -28.87 -19.05
N GLN A 93 6.10 -28.01 -18.37
CA GLN A 93 6.01 -27.81 -16.92
C GLN A 93 4.66 -27.23 -16.45
N VAL A 94 3.97 -26.44 -17.29
CA VAL A 94 2.62 -25.98 -16.95
C VAL A 94 1.65 -27.15 -16.99
N GLN A 95 1.76 -28.04 -17.98
CA GLN A 95 0.90 -29.21 -18.07
C GLN A 95 1.13 -30.17 -16.91
N GLU A 96 2.39 -30.42 -16.54
CA GLU A 96 2.76 -31.22 -15.38
C GLU A 96 2.20 -30.61 -14.09
N ALA A 97 2.39 -29.30 -13.88
CA ALA A 97 1.86 -28.61 -12.71
C ALA A 97 0.32 -28.72 -12.61
N LEU A 98 -0.38 -28.58 -13.74
CA LEU A 98 -1.84 -28.72 -13.79
C LEU A 98 -2.29 -30.16 -13.51
N GLN A 99 -1.55 -31.18 -13.96
CA GLN A 99 -1.83 -32.57 -13.62
C GLN A 99 -1.64 -32.82 -12.13
N GLN A 100 -0.57 -32.28 -11.53
CA GLN A 100 -0.34 -32.38 -10.09
C GLN A 100 -1.47 -31.71 -9.29
N LEU A 101 -2.00 -30.56 -9.73
CA LEU A 101 -3.17 -29.95 -9.11
C LEU A 101 -4.42 -30.86 -9.16
N GLN A 102 -4.64 -31.60 -10.26
CA GLN A 102 -5.74 -32.58 -10.33
C GLN A 102 -5.53 -33.76 -9.38
N VAL A 103 -4.28 -34.19 -9.18
CA VAL A 103 -3.94 -35.20 -8.16
C VAL A 103 -4.25 -34.66 -6.76
N ALA A 104 -3.93 -33.40 -6.47
CA ALA A 104 -4.27 -32.77 -5.19
C ALA A 104 -5.79 -32.65 -4.97
N ASP A 105 -6.54 -32.28 -6.02
CA ASP A 105 -8.01 -32.17 -5.99
C ASP A 105 -8.68 -33.51 -5.62
N THR A 106 -8.04 -34.65 -5.93
CA THR A 106 -8.56 -36.00 -5.71
C THR A 106 -7.83 -36.79 -4.63
N SER A 107 -6.84 -36.18 -3.96
CA SER A 107 -6.03 -36.84 -2.94
C SER A 107 -6.87 -37.16 -1.71
N LYS A 108 -6.71 -38.38 -1.19
CA LYS A 108 -7.28 -38.79 0.11
C LYS A 108 -6.42 -38.35 1.29
N ASP A 109 -5.16 -37.98 1.04
CA ASP A 109 -4.24 -37.46 2.04
C ASP A 109 -4.20 -35.92 1.94
N PRO A 110 -4.77 -35.19 2.93
CA PRO A 110 -4.80 -33.73 2.92
C PRO A 110 -3.40 -33.12 3.06
N THR A 111 -2.47 -33.79 3.75
CA THR A 111 -1.09 -33.29 3.91
C THR A 111 -0.36 -33.29 2.57
N VAL A 112 -0.51 -34.36 1.77
CA VAL A 112 0.05 -34.43 0.42
C VAL A 112 -0.58 -33.36 -0.48
N ALA A 113 -1.91 -33.19 -0.43
CA ALA A 113 -2.60 -32.16 -1.21
C ALA A 113 -2.09 -30.74 -0.88
N ILE A 114 -1.90 -30.43 0.41
CA ILE A 114 -1.37 -29.14 0.87
C ILE A 114 0.00 -28.85 0.25
N GLN A 115 0.92 -29.82 0.33
CA GLN A 115 2.26 -29.67 -0.24
C GLN A 115 2.20 -29.46 -1.75
N ILE A 116 1.38 -30.23 -2.45
CA ILE A 116 1.21 -30.09 -3.90
C ILE A 116 0.65 -28.71 -4.24
N TYR A 117 -0.44 -28.24 -3.62
CA TYR A 117 -1.00 -26.93 -3.93
C TYR A 117 0.01 -25.81 -3.71
N TRP A 118 0.74 -25.83 -2.60
CA TRP A 118 1.75 -24.83 -2.29
C TRP A 118 2.87 -24.83 -3.35
N THR A 119 3.49 -25.98 -3.61
CA THR A 119 4.58 -26.10 -4.58
C THR A 119 4.13 -25.71 -5.99
N GLN A 120 2.96 -26.18 -6.44
CA GLN A 120 2.48 -25.88 -7.78
C GLN A 120 2.06 -24.42 -7.94
N ALA A 121 1.54 -23.77 -6.90
CA ALA A 121 1.27 -22.33 -6.94
C ALA A 121 2.54 -21.52 -7.25
N GLN A 122 3.66 -21.86 -6.63
CA GLN A 122 4.96 -21.22 -6.87
C GLN A 122 5.45 -21.44 -8.30
N ILE A 123 5.40 -22.68 -8.78
CA ILE A 123 5.81 -23.03 -10.15
C ILE A 123 4.94 -22.29 -11.18
N LEU A 124 3.62 -22.32 -11.02
CA LEU A 124 2.69 -21.66 -11.92
C LEU A 124 2.87 -20.14 -11.93
N TYR A 125 3.22 -19.55 -10.78
CA TYR A 125 3.53 -18.12 -10.70
C TYR A 125 4.78 -17.77 -11.52
N GLN A 126 5.86 -18.54 -11.35
CA GLN A 126 7.11 -18.38 -12.11
C GLN A 126 6.90 -18.60 -13.62
N LEU A 127 5.96 -19.49 -14.00
CA LEU A 127 5.54 -19.71 -15.38
C LEU A 127 4.50 -18.70 -15.88
N LYS A 128 4.27 -17.62 -15.12
CA LYS A 128 3.36 -16.51 -15.44
C LYS A 128 1.92 -16.93 -15.70
N ARG A 129 1.40 -17.86 -14.89
CA ARG A 129 0.02 -18.40 -14.98
C ARG A 129 -0.84 -17.93 -13.79
N PRO A 130 -1.16 -16.62 -13.68
CA PRO A 130 -1.73 -16.04 -12.46
C PRO A 130 -3.11 -16.62 -12.12
N GLN A 131 -3.97 -16.93 -13.10
CA GLN A 131 -5.25 -17.60 -12.82
C GLN A 131 -5.07 -19.01 -12.22
N HIS A 132 -4.05 -19.77 -12.65
CA HIS A 132 -3.80 -21.09 -12.09
C HIS A 132 -3.10 -21.02 -10.74
N THR A 133 -2.22 -20.04 -10.53
CA THR A 133 -1.65 -19.71 -9.22
C THR A 133 -2.76 -19.37 -8.22
N GLU A 134 -3.70 -18.50 -8.60
CA GLU A 134 -4.87 -18.13 -7.78
C GLU A 134 -5.68 -19.37 -7.40
N ARG A 135 -6.04 -20.22 -8.37
CA ARG A 135 -6.78 -21.46 -8.08
C ARG A 135 -6.05 -22.35 -7.08
N ALA A 136 -4.74 -22.56 -7.26
CA ALA A 136 -3.95 -23.39 -6.37
C ALA A 136 -3.91 -22.83 -4.94
N LEU A 137 -3.69 -21.52 -4.78
CA LEU A 137 -3.68 -20.85 -3.48
C LEU A 137 -5.08 -20.85 -2.82
N SER A 138 -6.13 -20.59 -3.59
CA SER A 138 -7.52 -20.62 -3.11
C SER A 138 -7.93 -22.02 -2.66
N SER A 139 -7.58 -23.07 -3.42
CA SER A 139 -7.80 -24.47 -3.01
C SER A 139 -7.04 -24.82 -1.73
N LEU A 140 -5.79 -24.37 -1.59
CA LEU A 140 -4.98 -24.57 -0.39
C LEU A 140 -5.62 -23.90 0.84
N ILE A 141 -6.04 -22.64 0.70
CA ILE A 141 -6.72 -21.90 1.77
C ILE A 141 -8.01 -22.64 2.15
N GLY A 142 -8.84 -23.00 1.18
CA GLY A 142 -10.09 -23.72 1.43
C GLY A 142 -9.87 -25.05 2.16
N LEU A 143 -8.85 -25.82 1.76
CA LEU A 143 -8.50 -27.08 2.42
C LEU A 143 -8.07 -26.85 3.87
N LEU A 144 -7.17 -25.89 4.12
CA LEU A 144 -6.67 -25.59 5.47
C LEU A 144 -7.75 -25.01 6.39
N SER A 145 -8.63 -24.15 5.85
CA SER A 145 -9.76 -23.58 6.59
C SER A 145 -10.81 -24.62 6.96
N SER A 146 -10.97 -25.69 6.16
CA SER A 146 -11.95 -26.75 6.45
C SER A 146 -11.52 -27.74 7.53
N GLN A 147 -10.24 -27.69 7.96
CA GLN A 147 -9.65 -28.59 8.96
C GLN A 147 -9.99 -30.08 8.73
N PRO A 148 -9.54 -30.66 7.61
CA PRO A 148 -9.91 -32.01 7.21
C PRO A 148 -9.41 -33.05 8.23
N ALA A 149 -10.21 -34.09 8.44
CA ALA A 149 -9.81 -35.24 9.22
C ALA A 149 -8.58 -35.92 8.58
N GLY A 150 -7.62 -36.37 9.41
CA GLY A 150 -6.40 -37.03 8.94
C GLY A 150 -5.24 -36.09 8.60
N LEU A 151 -5.35 -34.80 8.87
CA LEU A 151 -4.24 -33.86 8.73
C LEU A 151 -3.12 -34.17 9.73
N THR A 152 -1.91 -34.41 9.22
CA THR A 152 -0.72 -34.74 10.04
C THR A 152 0.18 -33.54 10.36
N LEU A 153 -0.17 -32.35 9.86
CA LEU A 153 0.56 -31.11 10.12
C LEU A 153 0.31 -30.57 11.52
N THR A 154 1.36 -30.00 12.13
CA THR A 154 1.25 -29.26 13.38
C THR A 154 0.47 -27.95 13.20
N SER A 155 -0.10 -27.41 14.28
CA SER A 155 -0.79 -26.11 14.26
C SER A 155 0.10 -24.96 13.72
N ALA A 156 1.40 -25.00 14.03
CA ALA A 156 2.36 -24.03 13.50
C ALA A 156 2.54 -24.15 11.97
N GLN A 157 2.60 -25.37 11.44
CA GLN A 157 2.68 -25.61 10.00
C GLN A 157 1.39 -25.21 9.27
N VAL A 158 0.22 -25.53 9.84
CA VAL A 158 -1.07 -25.07 9.31
C VAL A 158 -1.13 -23.55 9.25
N THR A 159 -0.75 -22.88 10.35
CA THR A 159 -0.68 -21.42 10.41
C THR A 159 0.28 -20.88 9.36
N TYR A 160 1.46 -21.49 9.20
CA TYR A 160 2.44 -21.09 8.20
C TYR A 160 1.88 -21.16 6.77
N TYR A 161 1.31 -22.29 6.35
CA TYR A 161 0.79 -22.43 5.00
C TYR A 161 -0.41 -21.51 4.74
N LEU A 162 -1.34 -21.42 5.70
CA LEU A 162 -2.54 -20.59 5.55
C LEU A 162 -2.15 -19.12 5.40
N TYR A 163 -1.33 -18.62 6.33
CA TYR A 163 -0.85 -17.25 6.34
C TYR A 163 -0.10 -16.87 5.05
N ASN A 164 0.89 -17.67 4.65
CA ASN A 164 1.68 -17.35 3.47
C ASN A 164 0.86 -17.46 2.18
N SER A 165 -0.12 -18.37 2.12
CA SER A 165 -1.04 -18.47 0.98
C SER A 165 -1.95 -17.26 0.88
N GLN A 166 -2.48 -16.78 2.00
CA GLN A 166 -3.30 -15.57 2.05
C GLN A 166 -2.50 -14.35 1.59
N LEU A 167 -1.26 -14.16 2.07
CA LEU A 167 -0.42 -13.04 1.62
C LEU A 167 -0.03 -13.15 0.14
N ALA A 168 0.36 -14.33 -0.32
CA ALA A 168 0.68 -14.53 -1.73
C ALA A 168 -0.51 -14.22 -2.64
N LEU A 169 -1.71 -14.63 -2.23
CA LEU A 169 -2.94 -14.36 -2.95
C LEU A 169 -3.32 -12.89 -2.90
N ALA A 170 -3.14 -12.22 -1.75
CA ALA A 170 -3.36 -10.79 -1.60
C ALA A 170 -2.44 -9.98 -2.53
N ARG A 171 -1.14 -10.29 -2.53
CA ARG A 171 -0.13 -9.67 -3.41
C ARG A 171 -0.44 -9.94 -4.88
N LEU A 172 -0.87 -11.15 -5.22
CA LEU A 172 -1.31 -11.47 -6.58
C LEU A 172 -2.49 -10.58 -6.99
N TYR A 173 -3.54 -10.49 -6.17
CA TYR A 173 -4.69 -9.63 -6.47
C TYR A 173 -4.32 -8.15 -6.57
N CYS A 174 -3.38 -7.70 -5.74
CA CYS A 174 -2.79 -6.37 -5.77
C CYS A 174 -2.12 -6.07 -7.13
N LEU A 175 -1.28 -6.97 -7.65
CA LEU A 175 -0.64 -6.80 -8.98
C LEU A 175 -1.65 -6.60 -10.12
N TYR A 176 -2.85 -7.17 -10.00
CA TYR A 176 -3.93 -7.05 -10.98
C TYR A 176 -5.06 -6.10 -10.54
N GLN A 177 -4.77 -5.16 -9.63
CA GLN A 177 -5.67 -4.08 -9.22
C GLN A 177 -7.04 -4.57 -8.69
N GLN A 178 -7.10 -5.78 -8.13
CA GLN A 178 -8.28 -6.33 -7.46
C GLN A 178 -8.18 -6.06 -5.95
N LEU A 179 -8.17 -4.78 -5.59
CA LEU A 179 -7.83 -4.30 -4.25
C LEU A 179 -8.75 -4.83 -3.16
N GLU A 180 -10.07 -4.90 -3.39
CA GLU A 180 -11.03 -5.41 -2.40
C GLU A 180 -10.71 -6.85 -1.95
N LYS A 181 -10.33 -7.71 -2.90
CA LYS A 181 -9.88 -9.07 -2.58
C LYS A 181 -8.55 -9.06 -1.87
N ALA A 182 -7.61 -8.24 -2.33
CA ALA A 182 -6.29 -8.12 -1.69
C ALA A 182 -6.41 -7.69 -0.23
N TRP A 183 -7.21 -6.67 0.06
CA TRP A 183 -7.51 -6.19 1.40
C TRP A 183 -8.09 -7.28 2.30
N SER A 184 -9.08 -8.04 1.82
CA SER A 184 -9.65 -9.15 2.60
C SER A 184 -8.58 -10.19 2.97
N PHE A 185 -7.76 -10.62 2.00
CA PHE A 185 -6.74 -11.62 2.26
C PHE A 185 -5.61 -11.11 3.18
N TYR A 186 -5.26 -9.83 3.13
CA TYR A 186 -4.33 -9.25 4.10
C TYR A 186 -4.87 -9.31 5.53
N LEU A 187 -6.13 -8.89 5.72
CA LEU A 187 -6.78 -8.94 7.03
C LEU A 187 -6.90 -10.38 7.55
N ASP A 188 -7.25 -11.32 6.68
CA ASP A 188 -7.36 -12.74 7.04
C ASP A 188 -5.98 -13.33 7.39
N GLY A 189 -4.92 -12.94 6.68
CA GLY A 189 -3.53 -13.29 6.99
C GLY A 189 -3.06 -12.75 8.34
N LEU A 190 -3.33 -11.47 8.59
CA LEU A 190 -2.99 -10.80 9.85
C LEU A 190 -3.69 -11.46 11.04
N ASN A 191 -4.99 -11.76 10.89
CA ASN A 191 -5.76 -12.48 11.90
C ASN A 191 -5.21 -13.90 12.11
N THR A 192 -4.91 -14.63 11.03
CA THR A 192 -4.43 -16.02 11.10
C THR A 192 -3.17 -16.14 11.95
N LYS A 193 -2.17 -15.30 11.69
CA LYS A 193 -0.84 -15.41 12.32
C LYS A 193 -0.71 -14.59 13.60
N TRP A 194 -1.13 -13.33 13.57
CA TRP A 194 -0.92 -12.38 14.68
C TRP A 194 -2.16 -12.10 15.50
N LYS A 195 -3.30 -12.70 15.14
CA LYS A 195 -4.56 -12.57 15.89
C LYS A 195 -5.07 -11.13 15.98
N ILE A 196 -4.76 -10.34 14.96
CA ILE A 196 -5.36 -9.02 14.75
C ILE A 196 -6.78 -9.26 14.26
N ASP A 197 -7.75 -9.08 15.15
CA ASP A 197 -9.15 -9.33 14.84
C ASP A 197 -9.67 -8.31 13.81
N ARG A 198 -10.33 -8.82 12.77
CA ARG A 198 -10.82 -8.00 11.66
C ARG A 198 -11.93 -7.05 12.10
N VAL A 199 -12.83 -7.50 12.98
CA VAL A 199 -13.98 -6.71 13.41
C VAL A 199 -13.51 -5.59 14.34
N GLU A 200 -12.62 -5.89 15.28
CA GLU A 200 -12.03 -4.90 16.18
C GLU A 200 -11.22 -3.85 15.42
N LEU A 201 -10.42 -4.27 14.44
CA LEU A 201 -9.66 -3.37 13.57
C LEU A 201 -10.57 -2.43 12.78
N LEU A 202 -11.62 -2.96 12.14
CA LEU A 202 -12.56 -2.13 11.37
C LEU A 202 -13.34 -1.16 12.26
N LYS A 203 -13.72 -1.60 13.46
CA LYS A 203 -14.36 -0.73 14.46
C LYS A 203 -13.44 0.43 14.85
N LEU A 204 -12.17 0.14 15.16
CA LEU A 204 -11.18 1.17 15.46
C LEU A 204 -11.02 2.14 14.29
N ALA A 205 -10.95 1.63 13.06
CA ALA A 205 -10.84 2.47 11.86
C ALA A 205 -12.06 3.39 11.64
N GLN A 206 -13.27 2.97 12.03
CA GLN A 206 -14.47 3.82 12.00
C GLN A 206 -14.39 4.96 13.03
N GLU A 207 -13.74 4.73 14.16
CA GLU A 207 -13.64 5.66 15.29
C GLU A 207 -12.49 6.67 15.16
N ILE A 208 -11.58 6.50 14.18
CA ILE A 208 -10.35 7.31 14.03
C ILE A 208 -10.59 8.82 14.01
N ARG A 209 -11.69 9.27 13.41
CA ARG A 209 -12.01 10.71 13.35
C ARG A 209 -12.26 11.33 14.72
N PHE A 210 -12.69 10.51 15.68
CA PHE A 210 -13.12 10.94 16.99
C PHE A 210 -12.13 10.57 18.11
N CYS A 211 -11.18 9.68 17.87
CA CYS A 211 -10.19 9.29 18.87
C CYS A 211 -8.98 10.23 18.86
N SER A 212 -8.40 10.57 20.02
CA SER A 212 -7.09 11.23 20.08
C SER A 212 -5.98 10.32 19.55
N LEU A 213 -4.78 10.85 19.28
CA LEU A 213 -3.65 10.01 18.88
C LEU A 213 -3.23 9.02 19.99
N ASP A 214 -3.28 9.47 21.25
CA ASP A 214 -3.03 8.62 22.42
C ASP A 214 -4.06 7.49 22.55
N GLN A 215 -5.34 7.81 22.32
CA GLN A 215 -6.41 6.80 22.28
C GLN A 215 -6.20 5.81 21.12
N LEU A 216 -5.81 6.28 19.93
CA LEU A 216 -5.48 5.42 18.80
C LEU A 216 -4.36 4.43 19.16
N LEU A 217 -3.25 4.92 19.72
CA LEU A 217 -2.11 4.07 20.09
C LEU A 217 -2.49 3.08 21.20
N THR A 218 -3.30 3.49 22.18
CA THR A 218 -3.82 2.60 23.23
C THR A 218 -4.73 1.50 22.66
N SER A 219 -5.60 1.85 21.71
CA SER A 219 -6.45 0.88 21.01
C SER A 219 -5.64 -0.07 20.12
N CYS A 220 -4.60 0.43 19.44
CA CYS A 220 -3.65 -0.40 18.69
C CYS A 220 -2.88 -1.36 19.61
N ASP A 221 -2.47 -0.90 20.80
CA ASP A 221 -1.85 -1.76 21.82
C ASP A 221 -2.78 -2.91 22.21
N THR A 222 -4.04 -2.56 22.47
CA THR A 222 -5.09 -3.52 22.83
C THR A 222 -5.30 -4.55 21.71
N LEU A 223 -5.41 -4.09 20.47
CA LEU A 223 -5.61 -4.93 19.28
C LEU A 223 -4.44 -5.92 19.06
N ALA A 224 -3.21 -5.51 19.37
CA ALA A 224 -2.01 -6.36 19.25
C ALA A 224 -1.55 -6.99 20.57
N THR A 225 -2.39 -6.97 21.62
CA THR A 225 -2.00 -7.33 23.00
C THR A 225 -1.26 -8.67 23.07
N LYS A 226 -1.75 -9.69 22.35
CA LYS A 226 -1.15 -11.04 22.36
C LYS A 226 0.31 -11.02 21.88
N TYR A 227 0.61 -10.27 20.83
CA TYR A 227 1.96 -10.13 20.32
C TYR A 227 2.80 -9.25 21.25
N LEU A 228 2.31 -8.05 21.58
CA LEU A 228 3.06 -7.07 22.37
C LEU A 228 3.38 -7.57 23.77
N THR A 229 2.44 -8.25 24.45
CA THR A 229 2.69 -8.85 25.77
C THR A 229 3.78 -9.92 25.69
N ARG A 230 3.77 -10.76 24.66
CA ARG A 230 4.82 -11.77 24.45
C ARG A 230 6.19 -11.12 24.29
N GLU A 231 6.28 -10.08 23.47
CA GLU A 231 7.55 -9.40 23.20
C GLU A 231 8.05 -8.59 24.41
N ARG A 232 7.17 -7.86 25.10
CA ARG A 232 7.49 -7.12 26.35
C ARG A 232 8.02 -8.04 27.45
N ASN A 233 7.53 -9.27 27.52
CA ASN A 233 7.94 -10.25 28.53
C ASN A 233 9.20 -11.05 28.12
N ARG A 234 9.79 -10.79 26.95
CA ARG A 234 11.02 -11.48 26.55
C ARG A 234 12.19 -11.01 27.42
N THR A 235 12.91 -11.98 27.96
CA THR A 235 14.16 -11.75 28.70
C THR A 235 15.39 -11.65 27.81
N LYS A 236 15.26 -11.97 26.52
CA LYS A 236 16.32 -11.91 25.51
C LYS A 236 15.80 -11.20 24.25
N PRO A 237 16.65 -10.45 23.53
CA PRO A 237 16.28 -9.83 22.27
C PRO A 237 15.70 -10.85 21.28
N ALA A 238 14.74 -10.41 20.46
CA ALA A 238 14.21 -11.22 19.37
C ALA A 238 15.36 -11.68 18.45
N PRO A 239 15.37 -12.95 18.03
CA PRO A 239 16.32 -13.38 17.01
C PRO A 239 16.04 -12.65 15.69
N VAL A 240 17.09 -12.36 14.93
CA VAL A 240 16.96 -11.79 13.58
C VAL A 240 16.15 -12.77 12.72
N LEU A 241 15.10 -12.25 12.08
CA LEU A 241 14.21 -13.06 11.25
C LEU A 241 14.83 -13.26 9.88
N SER A 242 15.02 -14.51 9.45
CA SER A 242 15.56 -14.81 8.11
C SER A 242 14.52 -14.63 6.99
N ASP A 243 13.25 -14.91 7.31
CA ASP A 243 12.12 -14.74 6.38
C ASP A 243 11.38 -13.44 6.71
N ARG A 244 11.32 -12.53 5.73
CA ARG A 244 10.69 -11.21 5.88
C ARG A 244 9.18 -11.32 6.08
N ASN A 245 8.53 -12.41 5.65
CA ASN A 245 7.11 -12.66 5.98
C ASN A 245 6.89 -12.90 7.49
N ASN A 246 7.94 -13.13 8.28
CA ASN A 246 7.83 -13.24 9.73
C ASN A 246 7.97 -11.90 10.45
N ALA A 247 8.46 -10.84 9.79
CA ALA A 247 8.59 -9.52 10.38
C ALA A 247 7.23 -8.82 10.36
N PHE A 248 6.65 -8.63 11.53
CA PHE A 248 5.31 -8.08 11.68
C PHE A 248 5.26 -6.61 11.23
N SER A 249 6.29 -5.82 11.57
CA SER A 249 6.44 -4.43 11.11
C SER A 249 6.43 -4.31 9.58
N ILE A 250 7.16 -5.17 8.87
CA ILE A 250 7.22 -5.16 7.40
C ILE A 250 5.83 -5.44 6.80
N ILE A 251 5.10 -6.40 7.35
CA ILE A 251 3.78 -6.77 6.84
C ILE A 251 2.72 -5.73 7.21
N LEU A 252 2.84 -5.05 8.35
CA LEU A 252 2.01 -3.90 8.70
C LEU A 252 2.25 -2.72 7.78
N ASN A 253 3.51 -2.42 7.42
CA ASN A 253 3.82 -1.38 6.45
C ASN A 253 3.27 -1.73 5.05
N GLU A 254 3.43 -2.98 4.63
CA GLU A 254 2.85 -3.52 3.40
C GLU A 254 1.32 -3.40 3.36
N ALA A 255 0.64 -3.81 4.43
CA ALA A 255 -0.79 -3.63 4.52
C ALA A 255 -1.17 -2.14 4.55
N GLY A 256 -0.49 -1.32 5.35
CA GLY A 256 -0.73 0.12 5.43
C GLY A 256 -0.70 0.80 4.06
N ASN A 257 0.36 0.57 3.28
CA ASN A 257 0.49 1.15 1.94
C ASN A 257 -0.62 0.69 0.99
N LEU A 258 -1.02 -0.58 1.06
CA LEU A 258 -2.12 -1.10 0.25
C LEU A 258 -3.47 -0.46 0.61
N PHE A 259 -3.68 -0.09 1.87
CA PHE A 259 -4.89 0.56 2.35
C PHE A 259 -4.84 2.09 2.27
N ALA A 260 -3.68 2.70 2.04
CA ALA A 260 -3.52 4.15 1.91
C ALA A 260 -3.98 4.71 0.55
N GLN A 261 -5.05 4.15 -0.03
CA GLN A 261 -5.60 4.55 -1.33
C GLN A 261 -6.68 5.61 -1.14
N GLN A 262 -6.54 6.76 -1.81
CA GLN A 262 -7.51 7.85 -1.69
C GLN A 262 -8.92 7.47 -2.14
N ASP A 263 -9.92 7.96 -1.42
CA ASP A 263 -11.34 7.96 -1.79
C ASP A 263 -11.94 6.55 -2.03
N GLN A 264 -11.36 5.52 -1.38
CA GLN A 264 -11.85 4.15 -1.48
C GLN A 264 -12.48 3.68 -0.17
N LEU A 265 -13.46 2.79 -0.30
CA LEU A 265 -14.15 2.18 0.83
C LEU A 265 -13.95 0.67 0.83
N PHE A 266 -13.70 0.12 2.01
CA PHE A 266 -13.74 -1.31 2.26
C PHE A 266 -14.72 -1.59 3.39
N MET A 267 -15.77 -2.36 3.12
CA MET A 267 -16.83 -2.65 4.09
C MET A 267 -17.39 -1.38 4.77
N GLN A 268 -17.63 -0.32 3.99
CA GLN A 268 -18.13 0.99 4.45
C GLN A 268 -17.14 1.82 5.30
N VAL A 269 -15.88 1.37 5.42
CA VAL A 269 -14.82 2.11 6.11
C VAL A 269 -13.86 2.70 5.07
N PRO A 270 -13.49 4.00 5.17
CA PRO A 270 -12.41 4.57 4.36
C PRO A 270 -11.13 3.78 4.55
N VAL A 271 -10.49 3.37 3.45
CA VAL A 271 -9.31 2.51 3.54
C VAL A 271 -8.11 3.23 4.16
N GLU A 272 -8.02 4.54 4.00
CA GLU A 272 -7.00 5.38 4.62
C GLU A 272 -7.09 5.36 6.15
N HIS A 273 -8.30 5.21 6.70
CA HIS A 273 -8.48 5.00 8.13
C HIS A 273 -7.89 3.65 8.57
N ILE A 274 -8.10 2.59 7.78
CA ILE A 274 -7.49 1.28 8.06
C ILE A 274 -5.96 1.36 7.98
N ALA A 275 -5.42 2.12 7.03
CA ALA A 275 -3.98 2.38 6.92
C ALA A 275 -3.43 3.07 8.17
N ILE A 276 -4.13 4.08 8.70
CA ILE A 276 -3.77 4.74 9.97
C ILE A 276 -3.67 3.73 11.12
N VAL A 277 -4.60 2.78 11.24
CA VAL A 277 -4.51 1.71 12.26
C VAL A 277 -3.25 0.88 12.05
N PHE A 278 -2.93 0.48 10.81
CA PHE A 278 -1.73 -0.30 10.52
C PHE A 278 -0.44 0.43 10.85
N TYR A 279 -0.34 1.73 10.54
CA TYR A 279 0.85 2.50 10.89
C TYR A 279 0.97 2.72 12.40
N GLY A 280 -0.14 2.92 13.11
CA GLY A 280 -0.17 2.96 14.57
C GLY A 280 0.22 1.63 15.22
N LEU A 281 -0.19 0.50 14.66
CA LEU A 281 0.28 -0.83 15.08
C LEU A 281 1.78 -1.00 14.81
N GLY A 282 2.22 -0.57 13.62
CA GLY A 282 3.61 -0.67 13.18
C GLY A 282 4.57 0.07 14.10
N SER A 283 4.21 1.29 14.53
CA SER A 283 5.05 2.11 15.42
C SER A 283 5.28 1.48 16.81
N LEU A 284 4.31 0.70 17.30
CA LEU A 284 4.41 -0.04 18.58
C LEU A 284 5.28 -1.29 18.43
N VAL A 285 5.09 -2.03 17.34
CA VAL A 285 5.72 -3.34 17.11
C VAL A 285 7.19 -3.23 16.74
N CYS A 286 7.58 -2.22 15.95
CA CYS A 286 8.93 -2.13 15.38
C CYS A 286 10.04 -2.05 16.44
N SER A 287 9.75 -1.52 17.63
CA SER A 287 10.71 -1.47 18.75
C SER A 287 11.19 -2.86 19.21
N PHE A 288 10.42 -3.91 18.94
CA PHE A 288 10.71 -5.30 19.31
C PHE A 288 11.34 -6.12 18.17
N GLU A 289 11.43 -5.57 16.97
CA GLU A 289 11.96 -6.25 15.78
C GLU A 289 13.24 -5.57 15.29
N PRO A 290 14.40 -5.83 15.95
CA PRO A 290 15.66 -5.27 15.50
C PRO A 290 15.99 -5.80 14.10
N SER A 291 16.38 -4.88 13.20
CA SER A 291 17.26 -5.10 12.03
C SER A 291 16.74 -5.47 10.63
N ILE A 292 15.47 -5.22 10.22
CA ILE A 292 15.05 -5.58 8.82
C ILE A 292 14.22 -4.52 8.05
N GLY A 293 13.84 -3.37 8.63
CA GLY A 293 13.07 -2.43 7.81
C GLY A 293 12.83 -1.04 8.38
N PHE A 294 12.05 -0.95 9.45
CA PHE A 294 11.41 0.30 9.85
C PHE A 294 11.65 0.60 11.34
N SER A 295 11.87 1.87 11.63
CA SER A 295 11.84 2.47 12.96
C SER A 295 10.45 3.02 13.28
N SER A 296 10.19 3.35 14.55
CA SER A 296 8.94 4.04 14.93
C SER A 296 8.80 5.38 14.20
N ASN A 297 9.92 6.06 13.94
CA ASN A 297 9.94 7.35 13.25
C ASN A 297 9.52 7.21 11.77
N ASP A 298 9.88 6.11 11.11
CA ASP A 298 9.41 5.84 9.75
C ASP A 298 7.88 5.67 9.72
N PHE A 299 7.30 4.96 10.69
CA PHE A 299 5.85 4.83 10.81
C PHE A 299 5.15 6.15 11.12
N TYR A 300 5.72 6.99 11.99
CA TYR A 300 5.18 8.31 12.29
C TYR A 300 5.25 9.25 11.09
N PHE A 301 6.32 9.18 10.30
CA PHE A 301 6.43 9.91 9.05
C PHE A 301 5.32 9.53 8.07
N ILE A 302 5.12 8.23 7.83
CA ILE A 302 4.08 7.75 6.91
C ILE A 302 2.67 8.11 7.43
N LEU A 303 2.42 7.91 8.73
CA LEU A 303 1.16 8.28 9.37
C LEU A 303 0.85 9.78 9.21
N SER A 304 1.87 10.63 9.36
CA SER A 304 1.76 12.07 9.13
C SER A 304 1.36 12.39 7.69
N ASN A 305 1.92 11.69 6.70
CA ASN A 305 1.58 11.89 5.29
C ASN A 305 0.12 11.50 4.99
N VAL A 306 -0.38 10.41 5.58
CA VAL A 306 -1.79 10.03 5.43
C VAL A 306 -2.69 11.09 6.05
N TYR A 307 -2.42 11.55 7.27
CA TYR A 307 -3.21 12.62 7.88
C TYR A 307 -3.17 13.93 7.10
N HIS A 308 -2.00 14.29 6.57
CA HIS A 308 -1.85 15.46 5.72
C HIS A 308 -2.74 15.37 4.48
N SER A 309 -2.75 14.21 3.82
CA SER A 309 -3.57 13.98 2.63
C SER A 309 -5.07 14.01 2.89
N LEU A 310 -5.50 13.65 4.10
CA LEU A 310 -6.90 13.75 4.56
C LEU A 310 -7.27 15.17 5.00
N GLY A 311 -6.33 16.13 4.97
CA GLY A 311 -6.51 17.49 5.45
C GLY A 311 -6.58 17.61 6.97
N TRP A 312 -6.17 16.57 7.73
CA TRP A 312 -6.23 16.56 9.19
C TRP A 312 -4.94 17.10 9.79
N LEU A 313 -4.63 18.36 9.50
CA LEU A 313 -3.36 19.01 9.88
C LEU A 313 -3.11 19.00 11.39
N HIS A 314 -4.16 19.10 12.21
CA HIS A 314 -4.05 18.93 13.66
C HIS A 314 -3.48 17.55 14.03
N ARG A 315 -3.81 16.48 13.31
CA ARG A 315 -3.25 15.15 13.58
C ARG A 315 -1.79 15.02 13.17
N VAL A 316 -1.38 15.71 12.10
CA VAL A 316 0.03 15.79 11.71
C VAL A 316 0.87 16.40 12.84
N ILE A 317 0.37 17.49 13.43
CA ILE A 317 1.02 18.13 14.57
C ILE A 317 1.10 17.17 15.77
N ASP A 318 0.01 16.47 16.10
CA ASP A 318 -0.02 15.51 17.21
C ASP A 318 1.01 14.39 17.02
N VAL A 319 1.17 13.88 15.80
CA VAL A 319 2.17 12.84 15.47
C VAL A 319 3.59 13.35 15.62
N LYS A 320 3.89 14.55 15.13
CA LYS A 320 5.23 15.17 15.29
C LYS A 320 5.59 15.42 16.76
N LEU A 321 4.59 15.64 17.61
CA LEU A 321 4.77 15.84 19.07
C LEU A 321 4.93 14.53 19.86
N LEU A 322 4.84 13.35 19.23
CA LEU A 322 5.12 12.08 19.89
C LEU A 322 6.61 11.91 20.22
N ASP A 323 7.49 12.27 19.29
CA ASP A 323 8.94 12.23 19.51
C ASP A 323 9.45 13.59 20.01
N ARG A 324 9.24 13.83 21.32
CA ARG A 324 9.72 15.06 21.97
C ARG A 324 11.24 15.15 22.09
N GLN A 325 12.00 14.12 21.69
CA GLN A 325 13.46 14.19 21.72
C GLN A 325 14.01 14.87 20.45
N ASP A 326 13.29 14.76 19.34
CA ASP A 326 13.62 15.47 18.11
C ASP A 326 13.12 16.92 18.17
N THR A 327 14.04 17.82 18.55
CA THR A 327 13.73 19.25 18.68
C THR A 327 13.25 19.86 17.35
N TRP A 328 13.71 19.33 16.21
CA TRP A 328 13.27 19.80 14.90
C TRP A 328 11.81 19.44 14.63
N HIS A 329 11.40 18.21 14.93
CA HIS A 329 9.99 17.81 14.79
C HIS A 329 9.06 18.66 15.66
N VAL A 330 9.48 19.01 16.88
CA VAL A 330 8.73 19.90 17.76
C VAL A 330 8.64 21.32 17.19
N LEU A 331 9.73 21.85 16.61
CA LEU A 331 9.70 23.17 15.96
C LEU A 331 8.82 23.18 14.71
N ASP A 332 8.87 22.13 13.89
CA ASP A 332 8.02 22.01 12.71
C ASP A 332 6.54 21.89 13.08
N ALA A 333 6.23 21.12 14.13
CA ALA A 333 4.89 21.05 14.73
C ALA A 333 4.42 22.42 15.26
N PHE A 334 5.32 23.20 15.85
CA PHE A 334 5.04 24.55 16.33
C PHE A 334 4.69 25.48 15.16
N LEU A 335 5.52 25.48 14.11
CA LEU A 335 5.31 26.29 12.92
C LEU A 335 3.99 25.92 12.23
N MET A 336 3.71 24.63 12.05
CA MET A 336 2.43 24.14 11.52
C MET A 336 1.24 24.61 12.35
N SER A 337 1.35 24.62 13.68
CA SER A 337 0.27 25.11 14.55
C SER A 337 -0.04 26.59 14.29
N LEU A 338 0.99 27.40 14.01
CA LEU A 338 0.82 28.81 13.66
C LEU A 338 0.24 29.01 12.26
N GLU A 339 0.55 28.12 11.30
CA GLU A 339 0.02 28.16 9.93
C GLU A 339 -1.46 27.86 9.84
N ILE A 340 -1.96 26.97 10.70
CA ILE A 340 -3.39 26.63 10.77
C ILE A 340 -4.15 27.44 11.81
N ASP A 341 -3.51 28.45 12.40
CA ASP A 341 -4.02 29.30 13.49
C ASP A 341 -4.54 28.52 14.72
N ASP A 342 -3.96 27.34 15.02
CA ASP A 342 -4.18 26.61 16.27
C ASP A 342 -3.32 27.21 17.39
N LEU A 343 -3.70 28.40 17.84
CA LEU A 343 -2.95 29.15 18.85
C LEU A 343 -2.93 28.48 20.23
N VAL A 344 -3.93 27.66 20.55
CA VAL A 344 -3.97 26.90 21.81
C VAL A 344 -2.81 25.90 21.83
N ARG A 345 -2.64 25.18 20.73
CA ARG A 345 -1.55 24.22 20.59
C ARG A 345 -0.21 24.91 20.42
N ALA A 346 -0.15 25.97 19.63
CA ALA A 346 1.06 26.77 19.47
C ALA A 346 1.60 27.25 20.84
N ARG A 347 0.72 27.73 21.74
CA ARG A 347 1.10 28.09 23.12
C ARG A 347 1.58 26.92 23.96
N ALA A 348 0.95 25.75 23.81
CA ALA A 348 1.39 24.54 24.50
C ALA A 348 2.80 24.11 24.05
N VAL A 349 3.11 24.25 22.75
CA VAL A 349 4.43 23.93 22.20
C VAL A 349 5.46 25.03 22.52
N GLU A 350 5.09 26.31 22.52
CA GLU A 350 5.97 27.43 22.94
C GLU A 350 6.54 27.19 24.34
N ALA A 351 5.75 26.61 25.26
CA ALA A 351 6.19 26.29 26.61
C ALA A 351 7.37 25.29 26.64
N TYR A 352 7.52 24.45 25.62
CA TYR A 352 8.65 23.52 25.46
C TYR A 352 9.96 24.27 25.13
N PHE A 353 9.87 25.44 24.50
CA PHE A 353 11.01 26.22 24.03
C PHE A 353 11.42 27.40 24.92
N LYS A 354 10.84 27.53 26.12
CA LYS A 354 11.08 28.67 27.03
C LYS A 354 12.56 28.95 27.32
N GLU A 355 13.40 27.92 27.31
CA GLU A 355 14.84 28.01 27.61
C GLU A 355 15.72 27.75 26.37
N SER A 356 15.13 27.78 25.17
CA SER A 356 15.85 27.49 23.92
C SER A 356 16.91 28.55 23.62
N ILE A 357 18.11 28.11 23.29
CA ILE A 357 19.24 28.97 22.89
C ILE A 357 19.24 29.31 21.40
N TYR A 358 18.36 28.70 20.61
CA TYR A 358 18.36 28.80 19.14
C TYR A 358 17.63 30.07 18.67
N PRO A 359 18.29 31.01 17.96
CA PRO A 359 17.68 32.24 17.46
C PRO A 359 16.45 32.02 16.57
N ASP A 360 16.49 30.99 15.70
CA ASP A 360 15.39 30.61 14.82
C ASP A 360 14.17 30.09 15.59
N VAL A 361 14.38 29.38 16.70
CA VAL A 361 13.28 29.00 17.61
C VAL A 361 12.70 30.24 18.31
N GLN A 362 13.56 31.16 18.78
CA GLN A 362 13.11 32.38 19.45
C GLN A 362 12.28 33.28 18.53
N LEU A 363 12.63 33.37 17.24
CA LEU A 363 11.81 34.06 16.24
C LEU A 363 10.39 33.48 16.18
N VAL A 364 10.25 32.15 16.12
CA VAL A 364 8.93 31.49 16.07
C VAL A 364 8.14 31.70 17.37
N CYS A 365 8.81 31.71 18.54
CA CYS A 365 8.18 32.08 19.81
C CYS A 365 7.63 33.52 19.78
N GLN A 366 8.42 34.49 19.30
CA GLN A 366 7.98 35.89 19.19
C GLN A 366 6.83 36.05 18.20
N LEU A 367 6.86 35.32 17.08
CA LEU A 367 5.76 35.25 16.13
C LEU A 367 4.47 34.70 16.76
N CYS A 368 4.57 33.62 17.54
CA CYS A 368 3.42 33.08 18.29
C CYS A 368 2.85 34.12 19.27
N GLN A 369 3.71 34.83 20.00
CA GLN A 369 3.28 35.88 20.93
C GLN A 369 2.55 37.00 20.20
N ALA A 370 3.12 37.50 19.09
CA ALA A 370 2.54 38.53 18.25
C ALA A 370 1.16 38.12 17.72
N LYS A 371 1.01 36.89 17.21
CA LYS A 371 -0.28 36.34 16.77
C LYS A 371 -1.30 36.26 17.92
N CYS A 372 -0.89 35.79 19.10
CA CYS A 372 -1.79 35.69 20.25
C CYS A 372 -2.22 37.05 20.82
N THR A 373 -1.39 38.09 20.71
CA THR A 373 -1.70 39.43 21.20
C THR A 373 -2.30 40.34 20.12
N LEU A 374 -2.41 39.86 18.88
CA LEU A 374 -2.83 40.62 17.71
C LEU A 374 -1.97 41.88 17.49
N GLN A 375 -0.68 41.81 17.84
CA GLN A 375 0.26 42.91 17.70
C GLN A 375 1.08 42.75 16.42
N SER A 376 1.14 43.81 15.61
CA SER A 376 2.13 43.89 14.55
C SER A 376 3.50 44.12 15.18
N VAL A 377 4.47 43.28 14.83
CA VAL A 377 5.85 43.38 15.29
C VAL A 377 6.74 43.55 14.06
N PRO A 378 6.97 44.80 13.59
CA PRO A 378 7.76 45.09 12.39
C PRO A 378 9.19 44.53 12.45
N THR A 379 9.69 44.28 13.66
CA THR A 379 11.02 43.71 13.89
C THR A 379 11.17 42.25 13.48
N LEU A 380 10.06 41.49 13.33
CA LEU A 380 10.12 40.07 12.95
C LEU A 380 10.72 39.88 11.55
N SER A 381 10.41 40.77 10.58
CA SER A 381 11.00 40.70 9.24
C SER A 381 12.51 40.88 9.29
N PHE A 382 13.00 41.86 10.06
CA PHE A 382 14.43 42.09 10.23
C PHE A 382 15.13 40.91 10.93
N GLN A 383 14.47 40.26 11.90
CA GLN A 383 15.00 39.07 12.56
C GLN A 383 15.06 37.87 11.62
N LEU A 384 14.07 37.68 10.74
CA LEU A 384 14.10 36.63 9.72
C LEU A 384 15.25 36.84 8.73
N ASP A 385 15.46 38.07 8.28
CA ASP A 385 16.60 38.42 7.42
C ASP A 385 17.93 38.18 8.14
N HIS A 386 18.00 38.51 9.44
CA HIS A 386 19.15 38.21 10.27
C HIS A 386 19.42 36.70 10.38
N ILE A 387 18.40 35.87 10.64
CA ILE A 387 18.54 34.41 10.67
C ILE A 387 19.00 33.87 9.32
N SER A 388 18.48 34.41 8.21
CA SER A 388 18.92 34.02 6.86
C SER A 388 20.41 34.31 6.67
N LEU A 389 20.89 35.46 7.15
CA LEU A 389 22.31 35.82 7.12
C LEU A 389 23.16 34.94 8.05
N LEU A 390 22.69 34.62 9.26
CA LEU A 390 23.37 33.71 10.18
C LEU A 390 23.51 32.29 9.59
N LEU A 391 22.52 31.84 8.83
CA LEU A 391 22.56 30.53 8.18
C LEU A 391 23.67 30.46 7.11
N GLU A 392 23.93 31.58 6.41
CA GLU A 392 24.93 31.66 5.35
C GLU A 392 26.35 32.01 5.84
N GLN A 393 26.46 32.87 6.85
CA GLN A 393 27.71 33.59 7.14
C GLN A 393 28.35 33.23 8.49
N THR A 394 27.67 32.51 9.38
CA THR A 394 28.17 32.26 10.74
C THR A 394 28.11 30.81 11.17
N THR A 395 28.73 30.51 12.32
CA THR A 395 28.64 29.21 13.00
C THR A 395 27.68 29.25 14.19
N GLU A 396 26.87 30.29 14.35
CA GLU A 396 25.93 30.40 15.48
C GLU A 396 24.96 29.21 15.52
N PRO A 397 24.59 28.69 16.70
CA PRO A 397 23.72 27.52 16.79
C PRO A 397 22.32 27.89 16.29
N LEU A 398 21.96 27.42 15.10
CA LEU A 398 20.60 27.45 14.57
C LEU A 398 20.08 26.02 14.50
N LEU A 399 18.84 25.79 14.91
CA LEU A 399 18.25 24.45 14.85
C LEU A 399 18.08 24.01 13.40
N ILE A 400 17.62 24.92 12.53
CA ILE A 400 17.42 24.71 11.09
C ILE A 400 18.70 24.24 10.36
N ARG A 401 19.90 24.53 10.90
CA ARG A 401 21.17 24.13 10.27
C ARG A 401 21.37 22.61 10.30
N THR A 402 20.67 21.89 11.16
CA THR A 402 20.70 20.42 11.22
C THR A 402 19.99 19.75 10.04
N GLN A 403 19.28 20.52 9.22
CA GLN A 403 18.38 20.04 8.18
C GLN A 403 18.96 20.20 6.77
N SER A 404 18.29 19.61 5.77
CA SER A 404 18.70 19.77 4.38
C SER A 404 18.54 21.21 3.89
N LYS A 405 19.27 21.60 2.83
CA LYS A 405 19.13 22.94 2.23
C LYS A 405 17.69 23.21 1.73
N GLN A 406 16.98 22.17 1.32
CA GLN A 406 15.59 22.29 0.89
C GLN A 406 14.68 22.61 2.07
N ASP A 407 14.83 21.89 3.18
CA ASP A 407 14.04 22.12 4.40
C ASP A 407 14.37 23.48 5.01
N GLN A 408 15.63 23.92 4.93
CA GLN A 408 16.05 25.26 5.34
C GLN A 408 15.29 26.34 4.55
N ALA A 409 15.29 26.25 3.22
CA ALA A 409 14.59 27.21 2.36
C ALA A 409 13.07 27.18 2.62
N GLN A 410 12.49 25.99 2.80
CA GLN A 410 11.07 25.83 3.07
C GLN A 410 10.67 26.45 4.43
N PHE A 411 11.44 26.23 5.48
CA PHE A 411 11.19 26.83 6.79
C PHE A 411 11.23 28.36 6.71
N LEU A 412 12.25 28.94 6.08
CA LEU A 412 12.36 30.41 5.95
C LEU A 412 11.19 31.00 5.16
N ALA A 413 10.73 30.31 4.10
CA ALA A 413 9.56 30.73 3.34
C ALA A 413 8.29 30.71 4.21
N ARG A 414 8.05 29.62 4.93
CA ARG A 414 6.89 29.45 5.83
C ARG A 414 6.85 30.51 6.93
N VAL A 415 7.99 30.82 7.54
CA VAL A 415 8.07 31.90 8.55
C VAL A 415 7.81 33.26 7.92
N ARG A 416 8.30 33.51 6.69
CA ARG A 416 8.03 34.77 5.97
C ARG A 416 6.53 34.96 5.70
N ASP A 417 5.86 33.90 5.26
CA ASP A 417 4.42 33.92 4.95
C ASP A 417 3.56 34.18 6.20
N LEU A 418 4.04 33.78 7.38
CA LEU A 418 3.35 34.06 8.65
C LEU A 418 3.58 35.48 9.17
N ILE A 419 4.64 36.15 8.74
CA ILE A 419 4.97 37.53 9.15
C ILE A 419 4.23 38.54 8.28
N SER A 420 4.03 38.23 6.99
CA SER A 420 3.27 39.05 6.03
C SER A 420 1.78 39.10 6.37
#